data_AF-A0A3B0TJ14-F1
#
_entry.id   AF-A0A3B0TJ14-F1
#
_cell.length_a   1.000
_cell.length_b   1.000
_cell.length_c   1.000
_cell.angle_alpha   90.00
_cell.angle_beta   90.00
_cell.angle_gamma   90.00
#
_symmetry.space_group_name_H-M   'P 1'
#
loop_
_entity.id
_entity.type
_entity.pdbx_description
1 polymer ?
#
loop_
_entity_poly.entity_id
_entity_poly.type
_entity_poly.pdbx_seq_one_letter_code
_entity_poly.pdbx_strand_id
1 'polypeptide(L)'
;MIPYGRCVGLIRGLTGHKSSAGSLADFQAKMHSHLEEFEKGVKQVLLQSLVLHVDETGVRLNGKLNWMHVASTDLISFFGYHPKRGK
;
A
#
# COMPACT_ATOMS: atom_id res chain seq x y z
N MET A 1 4.42 -5.92 1.02
CA MET A 1 3.46 -5.90 2.15
C MET A 1 3.73 -7.08 3.07
N ILE A 2 3.67 -6.89 4.38
CA ILE A 2 3.93 -7.95 5.37
C ILE A 2 2.58 -8.65 5.69
N PRO A 3 2.49 -9.99 5.64
CA PRO A 3 1.26 -10.69 6.01
C PRO A 3 0.83 -10.39 7.46
N TYR A 4 -0.47 -10.19 7.71
CA TYR A 4 -0.98 -9.87 9.05
C TYR A 4 -0.53 -10.85 10.14
N GLY A 5 -0.49 -12.15 9.83
CA GLY A 5 0.00 -13.16 10.78
C GLY A 5 1.45 -12.92 11.21
N ARG A 6 2.31 -12.43 10.31
CA ARG A 6 3.69 -12.03 10.64
C ARG A 6 3.71 -10.75 11.48
N CYS A 7 2.85 -9.76 11.17
CA CYS A 7 2.72 -8.55 11.98
C CYS A 7 2.28 -8.86 13.41
N VAL A 8 1.29 -9.75 13.60
CA VAL A 8 0.85 -10.22 14.92
C VAL A 8 2.00 -10.86 15.69
N GLY A 9 2.77 -11.75 15.03
CA GLY A 9 3.94 -12.38 15.64
C GLY A 9 5.00 -11.36 16.06
N LEU A 10 5.28 -10.37 15.20
CA LEU A 10 6.23 -9.30 15.46
C LEU A 10 5.80 -8.43 16.64
N ILE A 11 4.54 -7.98 16.67
CA ILE A 11 4.00 -7.16 17.78
C ILE A 11 4.12 -7.91 19.10
N ARG A 12 3.75 -9.19 19.11
CA ARG A 12 3.90 -10.03 20.31
C ARG A 12 5.37 -10.17 20.72
N GLY A 13 6.28 -10.39 19.77
CA GLY A 13 7.70 -10.53 20.05
C GLY A 13 8.32 -9.26 20.65
N LEU A 14 7.92 -8.08 20.16
CA LEU A 14 8.46 -6.79 20.59
C LEU A 14 7.82 -6.25 21.88
N THR A 15 6.51 -6.48 22.06
CA THR A 15 5.73 -5.81 23.12
C THR A 15 5.20 -6.77 24.19
N GLY A 16 5.24 -8.08 23.95
CA GLY A 16 4.60 -9.09 24.80
C GLY A 16 3.07 -9.15 24.67
N HIS A 17 2.44 -8.16 24.03
CA HIS A 17 0.99 -8.10 23.86
C HIS A 17 0.50 -8.92 22.68
N LYS A 18 -0.67 -9.55 22.83
CA LYS A 18 -1.33 -10.27 21.74
C LYS A 18 -2.29 -9.32 21.01
N SER A 19 -2.15 -9.24 19.69
CA SER A 19 -3.12 -8.59 18.80
C SER A 19 -3.68 -9.63 17.84
N SER A 20 -4.92 -9.45 17.38
CA SER A 20 -5.51 -10.32 16.37
C SER A 20 -5.23 -9.78 14.95
N ALA A 21 -5.20 -10.66 13.95
CA ALA A 21 -5.11 -10.25 12.56
C ALA A 21 -6.33 -9.41 12.13
N GLY A 22 -7.51 -9.69 12.69
CA GLY A 22 -8.73 -8.91 12.45
C GLY A 22 -8.59 -7.47 12.94
N SER A 23 -8.02 -7.26 14.13
CA SER A 23 -7.75 -5.92 14.65
C SER A 23 -6.81 -5.13 13.74
N LEU A 24 -5.76 -5.77 13.22
CA LEU A 24 -4.84 -5.11 12.27
C LEU A 24 -5.54 -4.74 10.96
N ALA A 25 -6.42 -5.61 10.45
CA ALA A 25 -7.21 -5.33 9.26
C ALA A 25 -8.16 -4.14 9.48
N ASP A 26 -8.83 -4.09 10.63
CA ASP A 26 -9.71 -2.98 11.01
C ASP A 26 -8.94 -1.66 11.15
N PHE A 27 -7.76 -1.69 11.76
CA PHE A 27 -6.90 -0.51 11.88
C PHE A 27 -6.45 -0.02 10.50
N GLN A 28 -6.03 -0.92 9.62
CA GLN A 28 -5.65 -0.57 8.25
C GLN A 28 -6.83 0.06 7.49
N ALA A 29 -8.04 -0.51 7.59
CA ALA A 29 -9.23 0.02 6.94
C ALA A 29 -9.57 1.43 7.44
N LYS A 30 -9.54 1.66 8.77
CA LYS A 30 -9.77 2.98 9.36
C LYS A 30 -8.73 4.01 8.92
N MET A 31 -7.45 3.62 8.92
CA MET A 31 -6.37 4.52 8.51
C MET A 31 -6.41 4.82 7.02
N HIS A 32 -6.84 3.88 6.19
CA HIS A 32 -7.01 4.13 4.75
C HIS A 32 -7.93 5.33 4.49
N SER A 33 -9.06 5.42 5.19
CA SER A 33 -9.96 6.56 5.08
C SER A 33 -9.32 7.88 5.55
N HIS A 34 -8.57 7.86 6.65
CA HIS A 34 -7.91 9.08 7.16
C HIS A 34 -6.73 9.56 6.28
N LEU A 35 -6.17 8.66 5.47
CA LEU A 35 -5.03 8.97 4.59
C LEU A 35 -5.46 9.49 3.21
N GLU A 36 -6.75 9.67 2.94
CA GLU A 36 -7.23 10.10 1.62
C GLU A 36 -6.66 11.48 1.20
N GLU A 37 -6.61 12.45 2.12
CA GLU A 37 -6.02 13.77 1.85
C GLU A 37 -4.50 13.70 1.67
N PHE A 38 -3.83 12.87 2.47
CA PHE A 38 -2.40 12.62 2.31
C PHE A 38 -2.09 12.02 0.94
N GLU A 39 -2.90 11.05 0.48
CA GLU A 39 -2.76 10.45 -0.84
C GLU A 39 -2.93 11.50 -1.96
N LYS A 40 -3.91 12.40 -1.83
CA LYS A 40 -4.08 13.53 -2.77
C LYS A 40 -2.84 14.41 -2.81
N GLY A 41 -2.26 14.74 -1.66
CA GLY A 41 -1.02 15.51 -1.56
C GLY A 41 0.16 14.80 -2.22
N VAL A 42 0.34 13.50 -1.95
CA VAL A 42 1.38 12.68 -2.58
C VAL A 42 1.26 12.69 -4.10
N LYS A 43 0.05 12.51 -4.65
CA LYS A 43 -0.18 12.56 -6.10
C LYS A 43 0.20 13.92 -6.70
N GLN A 44 -0.13 15.03 -6.03
CA GLN A 44 0.27 16.36 -6.50
C GLN A 44 1.79 16.53 -6.53
N VAL A 45 2.50 16.10 -5.48
CA VAL A 45 3.96 16.17 -5.43
C VAL A 45 4.60 15.32 -6.54
N LEU A 46 4.07 14.11 -6.78
CA LEU A 46 4.56 13.25 -7.86
C LEU A 46 4.35 13.88 -9.25
N LEU A 47 3.20 14.52 -9.49
CA LEU A 47 2.91 15.20 -10.75
C LEU A 47 3.78 16.44 -10.99
N GLN A 48 4.27 17.07 -9.92
CA GLN A 48 5.16 18.23 -9.98
C GLN A 48 6.65 17.84 -10.04
N SER A 49 6.97 16.55 -9.90
CA SER A 49 8.35 16.09 -9.98
C SER A 49 8.95 16.30 -11.37
N LEU A 50 10.20 16.77 -11.43
CA LEU A 50 10.95 16.91 -12.68
C LEU A 50 11.12 15.56 -13.39
N VAL A 51 11.36 14.50 -12.61
CA VAL A 51 11.51 13.13 -13.10
C VAL A 51 10.56 12.22 -12.33
N LEU A 52 9.79 11.44 -13.06
CA LEU A 52 8.84 10.47 -12.49
C LEU A 52 9.17 9.09 -13.04
N HIS A 53 9.47 8.16 -12.15
CA HIS A 53 9.71 6.76 -12.49
C HIS A 53 8.41 5.98 -12.36
N VAL A 54 8.02 5.28 -13.43
CA VAL A 54 6.78 4.49 -13.48
C VAL A 54 7.08 3.04 -13.85
N ASP A 55 6.39 2.11 -13.18
CA ASP A 55 6.45 0.67 -13.47
C ASP A 55 5.10 0.01 -13.23
N GLU A 56 4.89 -1.17 -13.84
CA GLU A 56 3.67 -1.96 -13.71
C GLU A 56 4.00 -3.44 -13.49
N THR A 57 3.55 -3.98 -12.36
CA THR A 57 3.74 -5.40 -12.04
C THR A 57 2.39 -6.12 -12.01
N GLY A 58 2.31 -7.26 -12.70
CA GLY A 58 1.14 -8.14 -12.65
C GLY A 58 1.02 -8.85 -11.30
N VAL A 59 -0.14 -8.76 -10.66
CA VAL A 59 -0.41 -9.37 -9.35
C VAL A 59 -1.67 -10.22 -9.42
N ARG A 60 -1.64 -11.43 -8.83
CA ARG A 60 -2.84 -12.27 -8.75
C ARG A 60 -3.60 -12.01 -7.46
N LEU A 61 -4.84 -11.53 -7.58
CA LEU A 61 -5.77 -11.40 -6.46
C LEU A 61 -6.97 -12.33 -6.70
N ASN A 62 -7.25 -13.21 -5.73
CA ASN A 62 -8.32 -14.22 -5.81
C ASN A 62 -8.30 -14.99 -7.14
N GLY A 63 -7.10 -15.38 -7.61
CA GLY A 63 -6.89 -16.13 -8.84
C GLY A 63 -6.98 -15.32 -10.15
N LYS A 64 -7.35 -14.04 -10.09
CA LYS A 64 -7.44 -13.15 -11.27
C LYS A 64 -6.20 -12.29 -11.40
N LEU A 65 -5.73 -12.09 -12.63
CA LEU A 65 -4.65 -11.15 -12.92
C LEU A 65 -5.15 -9.72 -12.77
N ASN A 66 -4.40 -8.93 -12.03
CA ASN A 66 -4.56 -7.50 -11.85
C ASN A 66 -3.18 -6.83 -11.97
N TRP A 67 -3.15 -5.51 -11.92
CA TRP A 67 -1.95 -4.72 -12.15
C TRP A 67 -1.71 -3.76 -10.99
N MET A 68 -0.50 -3.78 -10.47
CA MET A 68 -0.03 -2.83 -9.48
C MET A 68 0.87 -1.82 -10.20
N HIS A 69 0.47 -0.56 -10.15
CA HIS A 69 1.16 0.55 -10.79
C HIS A 69 2.01 1.23 -9.73
N VAL A 70 3.26 1.52 -10.06
CA VAL A 70 4.17 2.26 -9.20
C VAL A 70 4.48 3.59 -9.87
N ALA A 71 4.34 4.68 -9.11
CA ALA A 71 4.82 5.99 -9.50
C ALA A 71 5.73 6.50 -8.38
N SER A 72 6.97 6.86 -8.73
CA SER A 72 7.98 7.15 -7.72
C SER A 72 8.98 8.21 -8.12
N THR A 73 9.55 8.84 -7.10
CA THR A 73 10.74 9.69 -7.14
C THR A 73 11.77 9.11 -6.15
N ASP A 74 12.91 9.75 -6.00
CA ASP A 74 13.95 9.32 -5.04
C ASP A 74 13.45 9.26 -3.58
N LEU A 75 12.36 9.96 -3.25
CA LEU A 75 11.85 10.07 -1.88
C LEU A 75 10.47 9.44 -1.68
N ILE A 76 9.68 9.29 -2.74
CA ILE A 76 8.28 8.91 -2.64
C ILE A 76 8.00 7.73 -3.55
N SER A 77 7.28 6.73 -3.06
CA SER A 77 6.74 5.64 -3.88
C SER A 77 5.24 5.52 -3.64
N PHE A 78 4.46 5.75 -4.68
CA PHE A 78 3.02 5.56 -4.70
C PHE A 78 2.67 4.29 -5.44
N PHE A 79 1.74 3.52 -4.87
CA PHE A 79 1.29 2.24 -5.41
C PHE A 79 -0.22 2.30 -5.68
N GLY A 80 -0.59 2.21 -6.95
CA GLY A 80 -1.97 2.10 -7.41
C GLY A 80 -2.34 0.66 -7.78
N TYR A 81 -3.61 0.30 -7.67
CA TYR A 81 -4.12 -1.00 -8.05
C TYR A 81 -5.21 -0.86 -9.11
N HIS A 82 -5.06 -1.57 -10.23
CA HIS A 82 -6.01 -1.54 -11.33
C HIS A 82 -6.27 -2.95 -11.89
N PRO A 83 -7.52 -3.27 -12.30
CA PRO A 83 -7.82 -4.56 -12.94
C PRO A 83 -7.19 -4.73 -14.33
N LYS A 84 -6.77 -3.63 -14.97
CA LYS A 84 -6.24 -3.61 -16.34
C LYS A 84 -4.90 -2.90 -16.34
N ARG A 85 -4.03 -3.34 -17.25
CA ARG A 85 -2.75 -2.70 -17.53
C ARG A 85 -2.94 -1.33 -18.18
N GLY A 86 -2.06 -0.37 -17.91
CA GLY A 86 -2.08 0.96 -18.52
C GLY A 86 -3.30 1.82 -18.19
N LYS A 87 -3.97 1.57 -17.05
CA LYS A 87 -5.18 2.28 -16.61
C LYS A 87 -5.11 2.67 -15.16
#